data_AF-A0A3C1WCZ7-F1
#
_entry.id   AF-A0A3C1WCZ7-F1
#
_cell.length_a   1.000
_cell.length_b   1.000
_cell.length_c   1.000
_cell.angle_alpha   90.00
_cell.angle_beta   90.00
_cell.angle_gamma   90.00
#
_symmetry.space_group_name_H-M   'P 1'
#
loop_
_entity.id
_entity.type
_entity.pdbx_description
1 polymer ?
#
loop_
_entity_poly.entity_id
_entity_poly.type
_entity_poly.pdbx_seq_one_letter_code
_entity_poly.pdbx_strand_id
1 'polypeptide(L)'
;AQLFLGTRMQCAQCHHHPYESWSQDDYYGLAAFFSTLESKPGRPGEGAFLHRSKTAQAKNPSSEKNIVPALPGRGSLELSPEEDPRHALAEWVVAPENPYFARMIANRYWKHFFGRVLVDPEDDMRITNPPTHPALLSALEQHVVQSKFDLKSLIRLICNSETYQLSSVPNEHNQDDQQNYARFYPRRLQAEVLADAINQLTNGSDSFRGQPAGARAIQLPDDQFAREFHFLAIFGRPNMASACECERTSTFSLAQAVQLVNSKETSTKLASPLSRVSLLLRNSSLTDEERIKELYLRAYSRPAGASDLKLAAEHIAAADSNPKALRDSYEDLVWVLLNSREFIYNH
;
A
#
# COMPACT_ATOMS: atom_id res chain seq x y z
N ALA A 1 -18.78 4.99 -2.07
CA ALA A 1 -18.74 5.96 -0.97
C ALA A 1 -17.43 5.87 -0.21
N GLN A 2 -17.23 4.85 0.64
CA GLN A 2 -16.07 4.72 1.55
C GLN A 2 -14.70 5.01 0.93
N LEU A 3 -14.32 4.36 -0.18
CA LEU A 3 -12.98 4.50 -0.76
C LEU A 3 -12.68 5.93 -1.25
N PHE A 4 -13.63 6.51 -1.99
CA PHE A 4 -13.47 7.78 -2.71
C PHE A 4 -13.91 8.99 -1.90
N LEU A 5 -14.96 8.86 -1.08
CA LEU A 5 -15.56 9.98 -0.36
C LEU A 5 -15.22 9.97 1.14
N GLY A 6 -14.63 8.89 1.66
CA GLY A 6 -14.39 8.76 3.11
C GLY A 6 -15.67 8.68 3.93
N THR A 7 -16.79 8.29 3.31
CA THR A 7 -18.11 8.18 3.94
C THR A 7 -18.57 6.74 4.05
N ARG A 8 -19.00 6.33 5.24
CA ARG A 8 -19.38 4.94 5.54
C ARG A 8 -20.89 4.75 5.49
N MET A 9 -21.46 4.82 4.29
CA MET A 9 -22.91 4.74 4.08
C MET A 9 -23.51 3.34 4.28
N GLN A 10 -22.74 2.31 4.64
CA GLN A 10 -23.23 0.94 4.81
C GLN A 10 -24.42 0.87 5.79
N CYS A 11 -24.34 1.47 6.98
CA CYS A 11 -25.45 1.38 7.94
C CYS A 11 -26.74 2.02 7.37
N ALA A 12 -26.59 2.97 6.46
CA ALA A 12 -27.70 3.60 5.75
C ALA A 12 -28.44 2.64 4.80
N GLN A 13 -27.93 1.44 4.54
CA GLN A 13 -28.64 0.45 3.71
C GLN A 13 -29.95 -0.03 4.33
N CYS A 14 -29.97 -0.22 5.66
CA CYS A 14 -31.11 -0.84 6.36
C CYS A 14 -31.84 0.11 7.31
N HIS A 15 -31.16 1.15 7.81
CA HIS A 15 -31.72 2.13 8.74
C HIS A 15 -31.08 3.51 8.52
N HIS A 16 -31.54 4.56 9.19
CA HIS A 16 -30.82 5.83 9.14
C HIS A 16 -29.46 5.69 9.84
N HIS A 17 -28.39 6.25 9.28
CA HIS A 17 -27.05 6.11 9.85
C HIS A 17 -27.02 6.66 11.29
N PRO A 18 -26.45 5.93 12.27
CA PRO A 18 -26.60 6.28 13.69
C PRO A 18 -25.77 7.50 14.11
N TYR A 19 -24.72 7.83 13.35
CA TYR A 19 -23.74 8.87 13.68
C TYR A 19 -23.51 9.90 12.57
N GLU A 20 -24.28 9.83 11.48
CA GLU A 20 -24.14 10.72 10.33
C GLU A 20 -25.53 10.99 9.75
N SER A 21 -25.65 12.01 8.91
CA SER A 21 -26.92 12.42 8.30
C SER A 21 -27.35 11.56 7.09
N TRP A 22 -26.77 10.37 6.91
CA TRP A 22 -27.06 9.52 5.76
C TRP A 22 -28.34 8.70 5.97
N SER A 23 -29.33 8.92 5.11
CA SER A 23 -30.59 8.19 5.05
C SER A 23 -30.51 6.98 4.11
N GLN A 24 -31.53 6.12 4.17
CA GLN A 24 -31.67 5.02 3.21
C GLN A 24 -31.83 5.52 1.78
N ASP A 25 -32.53 6.64 1.56
CA ASP A 25 -32.66 7.23 0.24
C ASP A 25 -31.31 7.73 -0.29
N ASP A 26 -30.40 8.21 0.57
CA ASP A 26 -29.04 8.56 0.15
C ASP A 26 -28.24 7.32 -0.28
N TYR A 27 -28.37 6.21 0.45
CA TYR A 27 -27.72 4.94 0.09
C TYR A 27 -28.22 4.43 -1.26
N TYR A 28 -29.54 4.34 -1.43
CA TYR A 28 -30.14 3.84 -2.67
C TYR A 28 -29.99 4.83 -3.83
N GLY A 29 -29.94 6.13 -3.57
CA GLY A 29 -29.61 7.14 -4.58
C GLY A 29 -28.19 7.01 -5.11
N LEU A 30 -27.22 6.68 -4.25
CA LEU A 30 -25.87 6.34 -4.72
C LEU A 30 -25.85 4.99 -5.46
N ALA A 31 -26.59 3.99 -4.98
CA ALA A 31 -26.70 2.69 -5.63
C ALA A 31 -27.32 2.77 -7.04
N ALA A 32 -28.26 3.70 -7.26
CA ALA A 32 -28.94 3.90 -8.53
C ALA A 32 -27.97 4.27 -9.67
N PHE A 33 -26.81 4.88 -9.40
CA PHE A 33 -25.78 5.12 -10.43
C PHE A 33 -25.25 3.84 -11.07
N PHE A 34 -25.37 2.70 -10.40
CA PHE A 34 -24.87 1.41 -10.86
C PHE A 34 -26.01 0.48 -11.35
N SER A 35 -27.27 0.92 -11.30
CA SER A 35 -28.43 0.07 -11.64
C SER A 35 -28.51 -0.28 -13.13
N THR A 36 -27.80 0.48 -13.98
CA THR A 36 -27.74 0.28 -15.43
C THR A 36 -26.66 -0.70 -15.88
N LEU A 37 -25.84 -1.21 -14.94
CA LEU A 37 -24.79 -2.17 -15.24
C LEU A 37 -25.34 -3.59 -15.36
N GLU A 38 -24.95 -4.28 -16.43
CA GLU A 38 -25.09 -5.72 -16.57
C GLU A 38 -23.70 -6.37 -16.61
N SER A 39 -23.52 -7.41 -15.81
CA SER A 39 -22.35 -8.26 -15.90
C SER A 39 -22.50 -9.18 -17.10
N LYS A 40 -21.54 -9.12 -18.02
CA LYS A 40 -21.36 -10.09 -19.08
C LYS A 40 -20.33 -11.11 -18.59
N PRO A 41 -20.74 -12.34 -18.24
CA PRO A 41 -19.79 -13.36 -17.82
C PRO A 41 -18.84 -13.70 -18.98
N GLY A 42 -17.58 -13.91 -18.63
CA GLY A 42 -16.51 -14.32 -19.54
C GLY A 42 -15.61 -15.34 -18.86
N ARG A 43 -14.55 -15.79 -19.55
CA ARG A 43 -13.47 -16.55 -18.91
C ARG A 43 -12.80 -15.67 -17.82
N PRO A 44 -12.04 -16.26 -16.87
CA PRO A 44 -11.27 -15.47 -15.91
C PRO A 44 -10.46 -14.38 -16.61
N GLY A 45 -10.67 -13.11 -16.24
CA GLY A 45 -10.05 -11.93 -16.87
C GLY A 45 -10.76 -11.36 -18.11
N GLU A 46 -11.80 -12.02 -18.63
CA GLU A 46 -12.57 -11.61 -19.83
C GLU A 46 -14.00 -11.13 -19.49
N GLY A 47 -14.40 -11.15 -18.22
CA GLY A 47 -15.68 -10.58 -17.79
C GLY A 47 -15.75 -9.08 -18.06
N ALA A 48 -16.91 -8.59 -18.49
CA ALA A 48 -17.11 -7.17 -18.80
C ALA A 48 -18.39 -6.66 -18.15
N PHE A 49 -18.38 -5.38 -17.73
CA PHE A 49 -19.60 -4.68 -17.35
C PHE A 49 -20.05 -3.81 -18.52
N LEU A 50 -21.30 -3.98 -18.92
CA LEU A 50 -21.91 -3.22 -20.00
C LEU A 50 -22.99 -2.30 -19.42
N HIS A 51 -23.00 -1.05 -19.85
CA HIS A 51 -24.12 -0.15 -19.60
C HIS A 51 -25.28 -0.50 -20.54
N ARG A 52 -26.50 -0.53 -19.99
CA ARG A 52 -27.75 -0.66 -20.74
C ARG A 52 -28.51 0.65 -20.70
N SER A 53 -28.99 1.06 -21.87
CA SER A 53 -29.91 2.19 -21.98
C SER A 53 -31.24 1.84 -21.28
N LYS A 54 -31.41 2.36 -20.06
CA LYS A 54 -32.62 2.26 -19.23
C LYS A 54 -32.56 3.34 -18.15
N THR A 55 -33.72 3.76 -17.67
CA THR A 55 -33.80 4.70 -16.55
C THR A 55 -33.07 4.14 -15.33
N ALA A 56 -32.10 4.89 -14.83
CA ALA A 56 -31.35 4.55 -13.64
C ALA A 56 -32.22 4.76 -12.40
N GLN A 57 -32.33 3.73 -11.56
CA GLN A 57 -33.08 3.78 -10.31
C GLN A 57 -32.74 2.57 -9.44
N ALA A 58 -32.84 2.75 -8.12
CA ALA A 58 -32.74 1.67 -7.15
C ALA A 58 -33.98 1.66 -6.25
N LYS A 59 -34.53 0.49 -6.00
CA LYS A 59 -35.68 0.35 -5.09
C LYS A 59 -35.18 0.43 -3.65
N ASN A 60 -35.74 1.35 -2.86
CA ASN A 60 -35.58 1.36 -1.41
C ASN A 60 -36.59 0.38 -0.78
N PRO A 61 -36.16 -0.71 -0.12
CA PRO A 61 -37.05 -1.71 0.48
C PRO A 61 -37.89 -1.19 1.65
N SER A 62 -37.44 -0.15 2.36
CA SER A 62 -38.17 0.38 3.52
C SER A 62 -39.31 1.30 3.11
N SER A 63 -39.11 2.10 2.05
CA SER A 63 -40.13 3.04 1.56
C SER A 63 -40.91 2.53 0.35
N GLU A 64 -40.47 1.42 -0.25
CA GLU A 64 -40.98 0.83 -1.50
C GLU A 64 -40.88 1.78 -2.72
N LYS A 65 -40.15 2.89 -2.60
CA LYS A 65 -39.96 3.88 -3.67
C LYS A 65 -38.79 3.50 -4.57
N ASN A 66 -38.91 3.84 -5.86
CA ASN A 66 -37.78 3.87 -6.78
C ASN A 66 -37.04 5.19 -6.61
N ILE A 67 -35.80 5.12 -6.17
CA ILE A 67 -34.92 6.25 -5.95
C ILE A 67 -34.07 6.44 -7.21
N VAL A 68 -34.10 7.64 -7.78
CA VAL A 68 -33.25 8.04 -8.91
C VAL A 68 -31.81 8.32 -8.43
N PRO A 69 -30.80 8.37 -9.33
CA PRO A 69 -29.43 8.69 -8.96
C PRO A 69 -29.35 9.98 -8.16
N ALA A 70 -28.68 9.94 -7.01
CA ALA A 70 -28.52 11.09 -6.14
C ALA A 70 -27.08 11.19 -5.64
N LEU A 71 -26.47 12.36 -5.86
CA LEU A 71 -25.11 12.65 -5.42
C LEU A 71 -25.12 12.90 -3.90
N PRO A 72 -24.27 12.21 -3.11
CA PRO A 72 -24.22 12.36 -1.67
C PRO A 72 -24.06 13.83 -1.24
N GLY A 73 -25.03 14.34 -0.47
CA GLY A 73 -25.04 15.71 0.04
C GLY A 73 -25.42 16.80 -0.98
N ARG A 74 -25.71 16.45 -2.24
CA ARG A 74 -26.14 17.41 -3.28
C ARG A 74 -27.58 17.16 -3.77
N GLY A 75 -28.06 15.91 -3.71
CA GLY A 75 -29.42 15.54 -4.10
C GLY A 75 -29.51 14.82 -5.45
N SER A 76 -30.74 14.66 -5.95
CA SER A 76 -31.04 13.88 -7.15
C SER A 76 -30.52 14.50 -8.44
N LEU A 77 -30.21 13.63 -9.40
CA LEU A 77 -29.92 13.96 -10.79
C LEU A 77 -30.96 13.29 -11.67
N GLU A 78 -31.59 14.09 -12.53
CA GLU A 78 -32.40 13.59 -13.63
C GLU A 78 -31.48 13.29 -14.81
N LEU A 79 -31.45 12.03 -15.25
CA LEU A 79 -30.59 11.55 -16.33
C LEU A 79 -31.45 10.82 -17.37
N SER A 80 -31.12 10.99 -18.65
CA SER A 80 -31.81 10.28 -19.72
C SER A 80 -31.47 8.78 -19.69
N PRO A 81 -32.36 7.90 -20.19
CA PRO A 81 -32.08 6.46 -20.27
C PRO A 81 -30.83 6.10 -21.07
N GLU A 82 -30.44 6.93 -22.03
CA GLU A 82 -29.27 6.74 -22.90
C GLU A 82 -27.95 7.16 -22.27
N GLU A 83 -27.99 7.93 -21.18
CA GLU A 83 -26.81 8.39 -20.47
C GLU A 83 -26.32 7.32 -19.50
N ASP A 84 -25.00 7.09 -19.44
CA ASP A 84 -24.41 6.28 -18.37
C ASP A 84 -24.30 7.13 -17.10
N PRO A 85 -25.08 6.83 -16.03
CA PRO A 85 -25.09 7.66 -14.83
C PRO A 85 -23.72 7.75 -14.16
N ARG A 86 -22.87 6.74 -14.37
CA ARG A 86 -21.55 6.68 -13.76
C ARG A 86 -20.63 7.79 -14.26
N HIS A 87 -20.85 8.33 -15.46
CA HIS A 87 -20.11 9.50 -15.93
C HIS A 87 -20.40 10.72 -15.07
N ALA A 88 -21.68 11.03 -14.82
CA ALA A 88 -22.07 12.13 -13.94
C ALA A 88 -21.54 11.95 -12.50
N LEU A 89 -21.56 10.70 -11.98
CA LEU A 89 -20.96 10.40 -10.69
C LEU A 89 -19.43 10.62 -10.70
N ALA A 90 -18.72 10.13 -11.73
CA ALA A 90 -17.27 10.26 -11.83
C ALA A 90 -16.85 11.73 -11.96
N GLU A 91 -17.53 12.51 -12.79
CA GLU A 91 -17.33 13.95 -12.94
C GLU A 91 -17.53 14.68 -11.61
N TRP A 92 -18.58 14.34 -10.86
CA TRP A 92 -18.81 14.92 -9.54
C TRP A 92 -17.75 14.51 -8.51
N VAL A 93 -17.28 13.26 -8.52
CA VAL A 93 -16.26 12.78 -7.57
C VAL A 93 -14.99 13.62 -7.70
N VAL A 94 -14.58 13.98 -8.91
CA VAL A 94 -13.38 14.78 -9.17
C VAL A 94 -13.67 16.27 -9.39
N ALA A 95 -14.88 16.74 -9.06
CA ALA A 95 -15.20 18.16 -9.16
C ALA A 95 -14.42 18.95 -8.08
N PRO A 96 -13.86 20.14 -8.41
CA PRO A 96 -13.17 21.00 -7.44
C PRO A 96 -14.00 21.37 -6.20
N GLU A 97 -15.32 21.43 -6.37
CA GLU A 97 -16.28 21.78 -5.32
C GLU A 97 -16.72 20.57 -4.47
N ASN A 98 -16.27 19.36 -4.81
CA ASN A 98 -16.56 18.15 -4.04
C ASN A 98 -15.79 18.18 -2.71
N PRO A 99 -16.47 18.23 -1.54
CA PRO A 99 -15.79 18.39 -0.25
C PRO A 99 -15.15 17.09 0.27
N TYR A 100 -15.34 15.97 -0.43
CA TYR A 100 -14.99 14.64 0.05
C TYR A 100 -13.72 14.10 -0.60
N PHE A 101 -13.65 14.11 -1.93
CA PHE A 101 -12.61 13.34 -2.64
C PHE A 101 -11.20 13.86 -2.43
N ALA A 102 -10.98 15.18 -2.55
CA ALA A 102 -9.67 15.79 -2.36
C ALA A 102 -9.15 15.59 -0.93
N ARG A 103 -10.02 15.71 0.06
CA ARG A 103 -9.71 15.42 1.46
C ARG A 103 -9.36 13.95 1.66
N MET A 104 -10.16 13.04 1.10
CA MET A 104 -9.99 11.60 1.22
C MET A 104 -8.69 11.10 0.62
N ILE A 105 -8.36 11.56 -0.59
CA ILE A 105 -7.13 11.19 -1.28
C ILE A 105 -5.90 11.76 -0.56
N ALA A 106 -5.97 13.01 -0.06
CA ALA A 106 -4.90 13.61 0.73
C ALA A 106 -4.58 12.79 1.99
N ASN A 107 -5.61 12.39 2.77
CA ASN A 107 -5.43 11.59 3.98
C ASN A 107 -4.85 10.19 3.67
N ARG A 108 -5.29 9.53 2.59
CA ARG A 108 -4.73 8.24 2.15
C ARG A 108 -3.25 8.34 1.77
N TYR A 109 -2.89 9.37 1.00
CA TYR A 109 -1.49 9.57 0.60
C TYR A 109 -0.62 9.93 1.80
N TRP A 110 -1.13 10.74 2.73
CA TRP A 110 -0.46 11.00 4.00
C TRP A 110 -0.18 9.69 4.76
N LYS A 111 -1.20 8.84 4.96
CA LYS A 111 -1.02 7.50 5.57
C LYS A 111 0.02 6.67 4.83
N HIS A 112 0.01 6.68 3.50
CA HIS A 112 0.95 5.91 2.70
C HIS A 112 2.41 6.29 2.97
N PHE A 113 2.71 7.56 3.24
CA PHE A 113 4.08 8.03 3.49
C PHE A 113 4.47 8.01 4.97
N PHE A 114 3.53 8.29 5.88
CA PHE A 114 3.80 8.41 7.31
C PHE A 114 3.35 7.19 8.14
N GLY A 115 2.65 6.23 7.53
CA GLY A 115 2.13 5.02 8.20
C GLY A 115 0.96 5.30 9.15
N ARG A 116 0.59 6.58 9.28
CA ARG A 116 -0.39 7.10 10.21
C ARG A 116 -1.20 8.17 9.52
N VAL A 117 -2.48 8.24 9.85
CA VAL A 117 -3.48 9.09 9.21
C VAL A 117 -3.68 10.40 9.97
N LEU A 118 -4.17 11.42 9.27
CA LEU A 118 -4.65 12.65 9.91
C LEU A 118 -6.06 12.47 10.48
N VAL A 119 -6.89 11.65 9.84
CA VAL A 119 -8.20 11.18 10.32
C VAL A 119 -8.16 9.66 10.43
N ASP A 120 -8.40 9.11 11.62
CA ASP A 120 -8.40 7.66 11.88
C ASP A 120 -9.79 7.14 12.21
N PRO A 121 -10.29 6.09 11.54
CA PRO A 121 -9.74 5.44 10.34
C PRO A 121 -9.68 6.36 9.10
N GLU A 122 -8.85 6.02 8.11
CA GLU A 122 -8.60 6.91 6.96
C GLU A 122 -9.86 7.28 6.17
N ASP A 123 -10.84 6.37 6.15
CA ASP A 123 -12.06 6.39 5.35
C ASP A 123 -13.29 6.68 6.20
N ASP A 124 -13.10 7.29 7.37
CA ASP A 124 -14.12 7.64 8.34
C ASP A 124 -14.17 9.16 8.58
N MET A 125 -14.40 9.92 7.52
CA MET A 125 -14.33 11.39 7.50
C MET A 125 -15.62 12.05 7.99
N ARG A 126 -15.90 11.88 9.28
CA ARG A 126 -17.08 12.43 9.95
C ARG A 126 -16.77 13.70 10.71
N ILE A 127 -17.78 14.55 10.91
CA ILE A 127 -17.64 15.75 11.76
C ILE A 127 -17.30 15.42 13.21
N THR A 128 -17.77 14.26 13.70
CA THR A 128 -17.45 13.72 15.03
C THR A 128 -16.09 13.01 15.10
N ASN A 129 -15.38 12.92 13.97
CA ASN A 129 -14.04 12.35 13.86
C ASN A 129 -13.09 13.38 13.21
N PRO A 130 -12.78 14.48 13.91
CA PRO A 130 -11.99 15.56 13.33
C PRO A 130 -10.53 15.13 13.08
N PRO A 131 -9.86 15.71 12.08
CA PRO A 131 -8.44 15.47 11.84
C PRO A 131 -7.58 15.95 13.02
N THR A 132 -6.50 15.23 13.29
CA THR A 132 -5.48 15.61 14.29
C THR A 132 -4.83 16.96 13.96
N HIS A 133 -4.64 17.25 12.67
CA HIS A 133 -4.08 18.51 12.17
C HIS A 133 -5.00 19.12 11.09
N PRO A 134 -6.07 19.84 11.48
CA PRO A 134 -7.07 20.34 10.53
C PRO A 134 -6.53 21.29 9.47
N ALA A 135 -5.64 22.21 9.86
CA ALA A 135 -5.04 23.18 8.94
C ALA A 135 -4.14 22.48 7.90
N LEU A 136 -3.38 21.46 8.31
CA LEU A 136 -2.55 20.66 7.42
C LEU A 136 -3.40 19.88 6.41
N LEU A 137 -4.44 19.18 6.88
CA LEU A 137 -5.33 18.44 5.98
C LEU A 137 -6.01 19.38 4.96
N SER A 138 -6.45 20.56 5.41
CA SER A 138 -7.05 21.57 4.53
C SER A 138 -6.05 22.10 3.48
N ALA A 139 -4.79 22.32 3.86
CA ALA A 139 -3.75 22.73 2.92
C ALA A 139 -3.45 21.65 1.87
N LEU A 140 -3.39 20.37 2.28
CA LEU A 140 -3.20 19.25 1.35
C LEU A 140 -4.39 19.09 0.39
N GLU A 141 -5.61 19.22 0.90
CA GLU A 141 -6.84 19.22 0.11
C GLU A 141 -6.82 20.31 -0.96
N GLN A 142 -6.50 21.55 -0.56
CA GLN A 142 -6.37 22.68 -1.48
C GLN A 142 -5.30 22.43 -2.55
N HIS A 143 -4.14 21.86 -2.16
CA HIS A 143 -3.09 21.52 -3.11
C HIS A 143 -3.56 20.51 -4.16
N VAL A 144 -4.28 19.46 -3.74
CA VAL A 144 -4.85 18.45 -4.65
C VAL A 144 -5.80 19.10 -5.66
N VAL A 145 -6.68 20.00 -5.22
CA VAL A 145 -7.63 20.69 -6.11
C VAL A 145 -6.89 21.64 -7.06
N GLN A 146 -5.97 22.47 -6.54
CA GLN A 146 -5.19 23.44 -7.33
C GLN A 146 -4.29 22.75 -8.38
N SER A 147 -3.73 21.58 -8.04
CA SER A 147 -2.93 20.77 -8.96
C SER A 147 -3.77 19.93 -9.92
N LYS A 148 -5.10 20.14 -9.97
CA LYS A 148 -6.04 19.39 -10.81
C LYS A 148 -5.93 17.87 -10.59
N PHE A 149 -5.85 17.47 -9.33
CA PHE A 149 -5.72 16.08 -8.89
C PHE A 149 -4.45 15.35 -9.36
N ASP A 150 -3.38 16.09 -9.70
CA ASP A 150 -2.06 15.48 -9.94
C ASP A 150 -1.46 14.86 -8.67
N LEU A 151 -1.61 13.55 -8.53
CA LEU A 151 -1.08 12.78 -7.41
C LEU A 151 0.46 12.80 -7.35
N LYS A 152 1.16 12.96 -8.48
CA LYS A 152 2.63 13.11 -8.46
C LYS A 152 3.04 14.44 -7.84
N SER A 153 2.25 15.49 -8.06
CA SER A 153 2.44 16.78 -7.39
C SER A 153 2.25 16.65 -5.87
N LEU A 154 1.19 15.97 -5.42
CA LEU A 154 0.96 15.72 -3.99
C LEU A 154 2.10 14.89 -3.36
N ILE A 155 2.52 13.81 -4.02
CA ILE A 155 3.67 12.99 -3.57
C ILE A 155 4.92 13.87 -3.43
N ARG A 156 5.22 14.71 -4.43
CA ARG A 156 6.38 15.60 -4.39
C ARG A 156 6.30 16.59 -3.22
N LEU A 157 5.12 17.17 -2.97
CA LEU A 157 4.91 18.07 -1.83
C LEU A 157 5.20 17.36 -0.51
N ILE A 158 4.63 16.16 -0.31
CA ILE A 158 4.85 15.37 0.91
C ILE A 158 6.33 15.01 1.07
N CYS A 159 6.94 14.42 0.05
CA CYS A 159 8.33 13.95 0.12
C CYS A 159 9.35 15.08 0.29
N ASN A 160 9.03 16.31 -0.13
CA ASN A 160 9.90 17.48 0.06
C ASN A 160 9.58 18.28 1.33
N SER A 161 8.59 17.87 2.13
CA SER A 161 8.26 18.55 3.39
C SER A 161 9.33 18.28 4.46
N GLU A 162 9.54 19.25 5.36
CA GLU A 162 10.40 19.04 6.53
C GLU A 162 9.94 17.83 7.34
N THR A 163 8.62 17.68 7.54
CA THR A 163 8.02 16.55 8.28
C THR A 163 8.41 15.18 7.71
N TYR A 164 8.46 15.03 6.39
CA TYR A 164 8.88 13.76 5.76
C TYR A 164 10.39 13.53 5.87
N GLN A 165 11.18 14.59 5.93
CA GLN A 165 12.65 14.55 5.96
C GLN A 165 13.23 14.44 7.39
N LEU A 166 12.39 14.40 8.43
CA LEU A 166 12.85 14.20 9.80
C LEU A 166 13.51 12.82 9.97
N SER A 167 14.55 12.76 10.81
CA SER A 167 15.20 11.50 11.17
C SER A 167 14.23 10.55 11.88
N SER A 168 14.44 9.23 11.76
CA SER A 168 13.78 8.23 12.61
C SER A 168 14.43 8.07 13.99
N VAL A 169 15.64 8.61 14.18
CA VAL A 169 16.34 8.58 15.46
C VAL A 169 15.72 9.64 16.38
N PRO A 170 15.18 9.24 17.55
CA PRO A 170 14.58 10.19 18.47
C PRO A 170 15.62 11.07 19.17
N ASN A 171 15.18 12.25 19.58
CA ASN A 171 15.87 13.07 20.56
C ASN A 171 15.19 12.97 21.93
N GLU A 172 15.73 13.68 22.93
CA GLU A 172 15.23 13.67 24.31
C GLU A 172 13.78 14.20 24.48
N HIS A 173 13.24 14.91 23.50
CA HIS A 173 11.91 15.55 23.58
C HIS A 173 10.83 14.84 22.77
N ASN A 174 11.20 14.05 21.76
CA ASN A 174 10.24 13.42 20.86
C ASN A 174 10.20 11.91 20.99
N GLN A 175 10.96 11.29 21.90
CA GLN A 175 11.03 9.83 22.07
C GLN A 175 9.64 9.16 22.13
N ASP A 176 8.73 9.77 22.90
CA ASP A 176 7.38 9.27 23.12
C ASP A 176 6.33 10.02 22.30
N ASP A 177 6.73 10.86 21.32
CA ASP A 177 5.75 11.45 20.42
C ASP A 177 5.02 10.33 19.68
N GLN A 178 3.70 10.41 19.74
CA GLN A 178 2.80 9.51 19.08
C GLN A 178 1.71 10.31 18.37
N GLN A 179 1.89 11.59 18.06
CA GLN A 179 0.83 12.33 17.36
C GLN A 179 1.33 13.42 16.44
N ASN A 180 2.42 14.10 16.78
CA ASN A 180 2.79 15.36 16.16
C ASN A 180 3.72 15.22 14.95
N TYR A 181 3.96 13.99 14.49
CA TYR A 181 4.89 13.71 13.40
C TYR A 181 6.28 14.33 13.66
N ALA A 182 6.72 14.34 14.93
CA ALA A 182 7.96 15.02 15.36
C ALA A 182 9.25 14.29 14.95
N ARG A 183 9.12 13.16 14.24
CA ARG A 183 10.19 12.36 13.64
C ARG A 183 9.60 11.43 12.57
N PHE A 184 10.44 10.78 11.77
CA PHE A 184 9.98 9.67 10.95
C PHE A 184 9.72 8.44 11.82
N TYR A 185 8.61 7.75 11.58
CA TYR A 185 8.28 6.52 12.29
C TYR A 185 8.52 5.36 11.33
N PRO A 186 9.47 4.44 11.63
CA PRO A 186 9.75 3.34 10.75
C PRO A 186 8.50 2.53 10.41
N ARG A 187 8.34 2.22 9.11
CA ARG A 187 7.14 1.58 8.58
C ARG A 187 7.48 0.26 7.98
N ARG A 188 6.70 -0.75 8.33
CA ARG A 188 6.89 -2.07 7.78
C ARG A 188 6.63 -2.06 6.27
N LEU A 189 7.50 -2.74 5.52
CA LEU A 189 7.28 -2.98 4.10
C LEU A 189 6.05 -3.87 3.89
N GLN A 190 5.22 -3.53 2.89
CA GLN A 190 4.11 -4.38 2.48
C GLN A 190 4.63 -5.72 1.94
N ALA A 191 3.81 -6.77 2.01
CA ALA A 191 4.19 -8.13 1.59
C ALA A 191 4.83 -8.17 0.19
N GLU A 192 4.22 -7.46 -0.76
CA GLU A 192 4.67 -7.36 -2.14
C GLU A 192 6.02 -6.65 -2.25
N VAL A 193 6.17 -5.52 -1.56
CA VAL A 193 7.42 -4.74 -1.53
C VAL A 193 8.55 -5.54 -0.88
N LEU A 194 8.26 -6.28 0.20
CA LEU A 194 9.24 -7.11 0.88
C LEU A 194 9.69 -8.29 0.01
N ALA A 195 8.75 -8.96 -0.68
CA ALA A 195 9.10 -10.04 -1.62
C ALA A 195 10.04 -9.53 -2.74
N ASP A 196 9.72 -8.35 -3.30
CA ASP A 196 10.55 -7.72 -4.32
C ASP A 196 11.90 -7.24 -3.77
N ALA A 197 11.95 -6.75 -2.54
CA ALA A 197 13.20 -6.36 -1.87
C ALA A 197 14.12 -7.58 -1.63
N ILE A 198 13.57 -8.73 -1.23
CA ILE A 198 14.32 -9.99 -1.13
C ILE A 198 14.91 -10.35 -2.49
N ASN A 199 14.11 -10.32 -3.56
CA ASN A 199 14.58 -10.60 -4.91
C ASN A 199 15.69 -9.63 -5.35
N GLN A 200 15.55 -8.35 -5.04
CA GLN A 200 16.54 -7.32 -5.39
C GLN A 200 17.87 -7.54 -4.65
N LEU A 201 17.82 -7.85 -3.35
CA LEU A 201 18.99 -8.13 -2.53
C LEU A 201 19.71 -9.39 -3.00
N THR A 202 18.97 -10.49 -3.21
CA THR A 202 19.57 -11.78 -3.59
C THR A 202 19.90 -11.89 -5.08
N ASN A 203 19.48 -10.93 -5.91
CA ASN A 203 19.42 -11.06 -7.37
C ASN A 203 18.60 -12.30 -7.80
N GLY A 204 17.52 -12.57 -7.07
CA GLY A 204 16.57 -13.64 -7.35
C GLY A 204 15.41 -13.17 -8.21
N SER A 205 14.53 -14.11 -8.55
CA SER A 205 13.24 -13.82 -9.15
C SER A 205 12.19 -14.78 -8.61
N ASP A 206 10.97 -14.30 -8.51
CA ASP A 206 9.79 -15.13 -8.30
C ASP A 206 9.05 -15.32 -9.63
N SER A 207 8.32 -16.43 -9.74
CA SER A 207 7.47 -16.72 -10.90
C SER A 207 6.02 -16.77 -10.44
N PHE A 208 5.19 -15.99 -11.12
CA PHE A 208 3.76 -15.90 -10.83
C PHE A 208 2.98 -16.46 -12.01
N ARG A 209 2.04 -17.36 -11.73
CA ARG A 209 1.26 -18.03 -12.77
C ARG A 209 0.48 -17.00 -13.59
N GLY A 210 0.54 -17.13 -14.92
CA GLY A 210 -0.17 -16.21 -15.82
C GLY A 210 0.44 -14.81 -15.93
N GLN A 211 1.59 -14.56 -15.31
CA GLN A 211 2.33 -13.30 -15.42
C GLN A 211 3.58 -13.47 -16.30
N PRO A 212 4.06 -12.40 -16.95
CA PRO A 212 5.30 -12.46 -17.71
C PRO A 212 6.50 -12.77 -16.81
N ALA A 213 7.52 -13.39 -17.37
CA ALA A 213 8.77 -13.67 -16.65
C ALA A 213 9.39 -12.37 -16.12
N GLY A 214 9.79 -12.37 -14.85
CA GLY A 214 10.34 -11.18 -14.18
C GLY A 214 9.29 -10.19 -13.67
N ALA A 215 7.99 -10.54 -13.70
CA ALA A 215 6.96 -9.78 -13.02
C ALA A 215 7.29 -9.64 -11.53
N ARG A 216 7.14 -8.41 -11.01
CA ARG A 216 7.32 -8.09 -9.60
C ARG A 216 6.04 -8.32 -8.82
N ALA A 217 6.17 -8.63 -7.54
CA ALA A 217 5.03 -8.84 -6.66
C ALA A 217 4.12 -7.59 -6.58
N ILE A 218 4.69 -6.38 -6.63
CA ILE A 218 3.91 -5.13 -6.67
C ILE A 218 3.08 -4.93 -7.95
N GLN A 219 3.31 -5.72 -9.00
CA GLN A 219 2.59 -5.63 -10.27
C GLN A 219 1.41 -6.61 -10.36
N LEU A 220 1.20 -7.41 -9.32
CA LEU A 220 0.18 -8.46 -9.32
C LEU A 220 -1.23 -7.87 -9.23
N PRO A 221 -2.15 -8.22 -10.15
CA PRO A 221 -3.38 -7.47 -10.36
C PRO A 221 -4.49 -7.71 -9.32
N ASP A 222 -4.55 -8.87 -8.68
CA ASP A 222 -5.67 -9.27 -7.84
C ASP A 222 -5.25 -10.14 -6.64
N ASP A 223 -6.21 -10.55 -5.81
CA ASP A 223 -6.00 -11.31 -4.58
C ASP A 223 -5.67 -12.80 -4.80
N GLN A 224 -5.84 -13.35 -6.02
CA GLN A 224 -5.60 -14.78 -6.27
C GLN A 224 -4.16 -15.16 -5.93
N PHE A 225 -3.21 -14.24 -6.15
CA PHE A 225 -1.80 -14.42 -5.84
C PHE A 225 -1.49 -14.45 -4.35
N ALA A 226 -2.35 -13.89 -3.50
CA ALA A 226 -2.23 -14.08 -2.05
C ALA A 226 -2.45 -15.57 -1.69
N ARG A 227 -3.33 -16.25 -2.41
CA ARG A 227 -3.65 -17.68 -2.20
C ARG A 227 -2.61 -18.60 -2.82
N GLU A 228 -2.09 -18.23 -3.99
CA GLU A 228 -1.10 -19.04 -4.73
C GLU A 228 0.32 -18.90 -4.14
N PHE A 229 0.67 -17.74 -3.59
CA PHE A 229 2.02 -17.47 -3.09
C PHE A 229 2.02 -17.32 -1.57
N HIS A 230 2.39 -18.38 -0.87
CA HIS A 230 2.32 -18.49 0.60
C HIS A 230 2.98 -17.33 1.35
N PHE A 231 4.10 -16.82 0.83
CA PHE A 231 4.77 -15.65 1.40
C PHE A 231 3.84 -14.42 1.42
N LEU A 232 3.10 -14.13 0.34
CA LEU A 232 2.24 -12.94 0.30
C LEU A 232 1.11 -13.03 1.33
N ALA A 233 0.51 -14.22 1.51
CA ALA A 233 -0.48 -14.45 2.56
C ALA A 233 0.10 -14.25 3.95
N ILE A 234 1.25 -14.88 4.27
CA ILE A 234 1.88 -14.76 5.59
C ILE A 234 2.20 -13.31 5.93
N PHE A 235 2.64 -12.52 4.95
CA PHE A 235 3.08 -11.14 5.15
C PHE A 235 1.95 -10.11 5.03
N GLY A 236 0.68 -10.54 4.96
CA GLY A 236 -0.48 -9.68 5.11
C GLY A 236 -1.03 -9.06 3.83
N ARG A 237 -0.80 -9.67 2.66
CA ARG A 237 -1.54 -9.32 1.44
C ARG A 237 -3.03 -9.65 1.65
N PRO A 238 -3.95 -8.71 1.39
CA PRO A 238 -5.37 -8.88 1.68
C PRO A 238 -6.03 -9.81 0.65
N ASN A 239 -7.15 -10.42 1.04
CA ASN A 239 -7.99 -11.23 0.15
C ASN A 239 -9.02 -10.39 -0.62
N MET A 240 -9.00 -9.07 -0.45
CA MET A 240 -9.93 -8.12 -1.07
C MET A 240 -11.41 -8.47 -0.80
N ALA A 241 -11.70 -9.03 0.39
CA ALA A 241 -13.05 -9.43 0.77
C ALA A 241 -13.95 -8.24 1.15
N SER A 242 -13.33 -7.12 1.50
CA SER A 242 -13.90 -5.86 1.95
C SER A 242 -13.11 -4.70 1.35
N ALA A 243 -13.75 -3.53 1.28
CA ALA A 243 -13.09 -2.27 0.90
C ALA A 243 -12.23 -1.67 2.03
N CYS A 244 -12.18 -2.33 3.20
CA CYS A 244 -11.43 -1.84 4.35
C CYS A 244 -9.92 -2.04 4.17
N GLU A 245 -9.14 -0.97 4.30
CA GLU A 245 -7.68 -1.07 4.38
C GLU A 245 -7.22 -1.91 5.58
N CYS A 246 -8.06 -2.00 6.62
CA CYS A 246 -7.78 -2.79 7.82
C CYS A 246 -7.59 -4.29 7.58
N GLU A 247 -7.89 -4.83 6.38
CA GLU A 247 -7.50 -6.19 6.00
C GLU A 247 -5.98 -6.39 5.96
N ARG A 248 -5.22 -5.32 5.66
CA ARG A 248 -3.77 -5.39 5.66
C ARG A 248 -3.26 -5.40 7.10
N THR A 249 -2.59 -6.49 7.48
CA THR A 249 -1.97 -6.63 8.80
C THR A 249 -0.53 -6.16 8.77
N SER A 250 -0.20 -5.16 9.58
CA SER A 250 1.17 -4.66 9.73
C SER A 250 1.91 -5.30 10.92
N THR A 251 1.20 -6.01 11.80
CA THR A 251 1.77 -6.66 12.99
C THR A 251 2.72 -7.80 12.62
N PHE A 252 3.91 -7.81 13.20
CA PHE A 252 4.88 -8.88 12.98
C PHE A 252 4.52 -10.12 13.81
N SER A 253 4.41 -11.29 13.17
CA SER A 253 4.07 -12.55 13.84
C SER A 253 5.26 -13.49 13.92
N LEU A 254 5.21 -14.45 14.86
CA LEU A 254 6.22 -15.51 14.95
C LEU A 254 6.29 -16.32 13.64
N ALA A 255 5.17 -16.55 12.98
CA ALA A 255 5.12 -17.25 11.70
C ALA A 255 5.91 -16.51 10.60
N GLN A 256 5.85 -15.16 10.58
CA GLN A 256 6.63 -14.34 9.66
C GLN A 256 8.14 -14.45 9.96
N ALA A 257 8.53 -14.44 11.23
CA ALA A 257 9.92 -14.63 11.64
C ALA A 257 10.47 -15.99 11.19
N VAL A 258 9.71 -17.07 11.46
CA VAL A 258 10.08 -18.43 11.06
C VAL A 258 10.17 -18.55 9.54
N GLN A 259 9.26 -17.91 8.80
CA GLN A 259 9.28 -17.90 7.34
C GLN A 259 10.55 -17.24 6.79
N LEU A 260 11.02 -16.11 7.34
CA LEU A 260 12.26 -15.47 6.87
C LEU A 260 13.50 -16.34 7.15
N VAL A 261 13.58 -16.89 8.36
CA VAL A 261 14.74 -17.66 8.85
C VAL A 261 14.88 -18.99 8.10
N ASN A 262 13.77 -19.67 7.83
CA ASN A 262 13.75 -21.03 7.27
C ASN A 262 13.21 -21.10 5.83
N SER A 263 13.15 -19.99 5.09
CA SER A 263 12.63 -20.00 3.73
C SER A 263 13.55 -20.77 2.77
N LYS A 264 13.02 -21.87 2.23
CA LYS A 264 13.66 -22.64 1.16
C LYS A 264 13.84 -21.79 -0.10
N GLU A 265 12.89 -20.90 -0.38
CA GLU A 265 12.92 -19.97 -1.50
C GLU A 265 14.12 -19.03 -1.38
N THR A 266 14.34 -18.44 -0.21
CA THR A 266 15.47 -17.54 0.07
C THR A 266 16.79 -18.29 -0.03
N SER A 267 16.90 -19.47 0.59
CA SER A 267 18.09 -20.32 0.48
C SER A 267 18.41 -20.68 -0.98
N THR A 268 17.39 -21.01 -1.77
CA THR A 268 17.54 -21.32 -3.20
C THR A 268 18.01 -20.11 -4.01
N LYS A 269 17.49 -18.91 -3.71
CA LYS A 269 17.91 -17.65 -4.34
C LYS A 269 19.37 -17.31 -4.03
N LEU A 270 19.82 -17.53 -2.79
CA LEU A 270 21.22 -17.33 -2.37
C LEU A 270 22.16 -18.34 -3.04
N ALA A 271 21.78 -19.62 -3.07
CA ALA A 271 22.57 -20.70 -3.66
C ALA A 271 22.66 -20.64 -5.20
N SER A 272 21.84 -19.82 -5.86
CA SER A 272 21.86 -19.65 -7.31
C SER A 272 23.24 -19.22 -7.83
N PRO A 273 23.74 -19.75 -8.97
CA PRO A 273 24.95 -19.26 -9.61
C PRO A 273 24.81 -17.84 -10.19
N LEU A 274 23.60 -17.28 -10.20
CA LEU A 274 23.31 -15.91 -10.58
C LEU A 274 22.94 -15.04 -9.37
N SER A 275 23.13 -15.56 -8.14
CA SER A 275 22.87 -14.78 -6.93
C SER A 275 23.77 -13.55 -6.84
N ARG A 276 23.34 -12.55 -6.07
CA ARG A 276 24.12 -11.33 -5.81
C ARG A 276 25.52 -11.67 -5.33
N VAL A 277 25.63 -12.61 -4.39
CA VAL A 277 26.91 -13.10 -3.86
C VAL A 277 27.78 -13.67 -4.98
N SER A 278 27.22 -14.56 -5.81
CA SER A 278 27.96 -15.14 -6.95
C SER A 278 28.46 -14.07 -7.93
N LEU A 279 27.66 -13.03 -8.20
CA LEU A 279 28.04 -11.94 -9.08
C LEU A 279 29.15 -11.05 -8.48
N LEU A 280 29.08 -10.75 -7.18
CA LEU A 280 30.09 -9.96 -6.48
C LEU A 280 31.43 -10.68 -6.37
N LEU A 281 31.41 -11.99 -6.12
CA LEU A 281 32.63 -12.80 -6.03
C LEU A 281 33.30 -13.03 -7.40
N ARG A 282 32.52 -13.06 -8.48
CA ARG A 282 33.08 -13.12 -9.85
C ARG A 282 33.76 -11.82 -10.26
N ASN A 283 33.39 -10.69 -9.65
CA ASN A 283 34.04 -9.43 -9.92
C ASN A 283 35.33 -9.31 -9.10
N SER A 284 36.45 -9.66 -9.73
CA SER A 284 37.78 -9.61 -9.12
C SER A 284 38.31 -8.19 -8.88
N SER A 285 37.66 -7.16 -9.44
CA SER A 285 38.08 -5.77 -9.23
C SER A 285 37.63 -5.19 -7.89
N LEU A 286 36.65 -5.82 -7.22
CA LEU A 286 36.15 -5.38 -5.93
C LEU A 286 36.93 -6.02 -4.79
N THR A 287 37.24 -5.21 -3.78
CA THR A 287 37.71 -5.66 -2.47
C THR A 287 36.56 -6.20 -1.63
N ASP A 288 36.87 -6.96 -0.57
CA ASP A 288 35.81 -7.47 0.33
C ASP A 288 35.08 -6.32 1.04
N GLU A 289 35.79 -5.26 1.42
CA GLU A 289 35.16 -4.07 2.00
C GLU A 289 34.15 -3.42 1.04
N GLU A 290 34.48 -3.31 -0.26
CA GLU A 290 33.55 -2.79 -1.27
C GLU A 290 32.35 -3.71 -1.49
N ARG A 291 32.57 -5.03 -1.50
CA ARG A 291 31.47 -6.02 -1.59
C ARG A 291 30.53 -5.91 -0.40
N ILE A 292 31.05 -5.78 0.82
CA ILE A 292 30.25 -5.60 2.04
C ILE A 292 29.45 -4.29 1.93
N LYS A 293 30.09 -3.18 1.59
CA LYS A 293 29.41 -1.88 1.44
C LYS A 293 28.26 -1.95 0.42
N GLU A 294 28.48 -2.59 -0.72
CA GLU A 294 27.46 -2.81 -1.75
C GLU A 294 26.27 -3.64 -1.22
N LEU A 295 26.52 -4.68 -0.40
CA LEU A 295 25.46 -5.47 0.20
C LEU A 295 24.62 -4.67 1.19
N TYR A 296 25.24 -3.85 2.06
CA TYR A 296 24.52 -2.97 2.98
C TYR A 296 23.70 -1.90 2.26
N LEU A 297 24.27 -1.28 1.21
CA LEU A 297 23.54 -0.31 0.39
C LEU A 297 22.31 -0.95 -0.27
N ARG A 298 22.42 -2.20 -0.71
CA ARG A 298 21.28 -2.92 -1.31
C ARG A 298 20.24 -3.37 -0.28
N ALA A 299 20.68 -3.75 0.92
CA ALA A 299 19.78 -4.23 1.97
C ALA A 299 19.03 -3.08 2.65
N TYR A 300 19.70 -1.97 2.93
CA TYR A 300 19.17 -0.90 3.79
C TYR A 300 19.12 0.48 3.12
N SER A 301 19.56 0.61 1.87
CA SER A 301 19.63 1.90 1.17
C SER A 301 20.48 2.96 1.89
N ARG A 302 21.40 2.54 2.76
CA ARG A 302 22.36 3.39 3.46
C ARG A 302 23.74 2.71 3.59
N PRO A 303 24.81 3.46 3.83
CA PRO A 303 26.11 2.88 4.16
C PRO A 303 26.06 2.06 5.45
N ALA A 304 26.90 1.04 5.52
CA ALA A 304 27.17 0.28 6.74
C ALA A 304 27.82 1.18 7.81
N GLY A 305 27.45 0.98 9.08
CA GLY A 305 28.14 1.62 10.20
C GLY A 305 29.56 1.07 10.38
N ALA A 306 30.40 1.78 11.13
CA ALA A 306 31.77 1.32 11.40
C ALA A 306 31.82 -0.03 12.15
N SER A 307 30.89 -0.25 13.09
CA SER A 307 30.73 -1.52 13.80
C SER A 307 30.28 -2.65 12.86
N ASP A 308 29.33 -2.36 11.98
CA ASP A 308 28.77 -3.32 11.03
C ASP A 308 29.84 -3.79 10.04
N LEU A 309 30.61 -2.85 9.48
CA LEU A 309 31.72 -3.14 8.58
C LEU A 309 32.77 -4.02 9.25
N LYS A 310 33.14 -3.70 10.50
CA LYS A 310 34.11 -4.47 11.25
C LYS A 310 33.64 -5.91 11.47
N LEU A 311 32.41 -6.11 11.94
CA LEU A 311 31.85 -7.44 12.19
C LEU A 311 31.73 -8.26 10.90
N ALA A 312 31.27 -7.66 9.81
CA ALA A 312 31.16 -8.33 8.52
C ALA A 312 32.54 -8.72 7.96
N ALA A 313 33.53 -7.83 8.07
CA ALA A 313 34.90 -8.10 7.62
C ALA A 313 35.56 -9.19 8.44
N GLU A 314 35.40 -9.18 9.77
CA GLU A 314 35.90 -10.24 10.66
C GLU A 314 35.28 -11.60 10.32
N HIS A 315 33.97 -11.65 10.06
CA HIS A 315 33.28 -12.87 9.66
C HIS A 315 33.80 -13.43 8.34
N ILE A 316 33.95 -12.59 7.31
CA ILE A 316 34.47 -13.00 5.99
C ILE A 316 35.93 -13.44 6.09
N ALA A 317 36.76 -12.72 6.86
CA ALA A 317 38.17 -13.07 7.06
C ALA A 317 38.38 -14.37 7.84
N ALA A 318 37.40 -14.79 8.66
CA ALA A 318 37.42 -16.05 9.38
C ALA A 318 37.07 -17.26 8.51
N ALA A 319 36.59 -17.07 7.28
CA ALA A 319 36.28 -18.17 6.37
C ALA A 319 37.56 -18.91 5.93
N ASP A 320 37.45 -20.24 5.77
CA ASP A 320 38.54 -21.03 5.21
C ASP A 320 38.94 -20.53 3.82
N SER A 321 40.21 -20.74 3.44
CA SER A 321 40.77 -20.31 2.16
C SER A 321 40.17 -20.98 0.91
N ASN A 322 39.20 -21.88 1.08
CA ASN A 322 38.52 -22.55 -0.02
C ASN A 322 37.39 -21.67 -0.60
N PRO A 323 37.20 -21.62 -1.93
CA PRO A 323 36.20 -20.74 -2.56
C PRO A 323 34.74 -20.97 -2.11
N LYS A 324 34.38 -22.20 -1.73
CA LYS A 324 33.05 -22.51 -1.20
C LYS A 324 32.87 -21.90 0.19
N ALA A 325 33.86 -22.00 1.08
CA ALA A 325 33.74 -21.41 2.42
C ALA A 325 33.64 -19.87 2.36
N LEU A 326 34.43 -19.24 1.49
CA LEU A 326 34.29 -17.80 1.25
C LEU A 326 32.90 -17.44 0.76
N ARG A 327 32.37 -18.20 -0.21
CA ARG A 327 31.01 -17.99 -0.70
C ARG A 327 29.96 -18.15 0.39
N ASP A 328 30.06 -19.22 1.19
CA ASP A 328 29.15 -19.51 2.29
C ASP A 328 29.14 -18.33 3.30
N SER A 329 30.30 -17.73 3.61
CA SER A 329 30.37 -16.55 4.52
C SER A 329 29.66 -15.30 3.98
N TYR A 330 29.67 -15.09 2.66
CA TYR A 330 28.90 -14.00 2.04
C TYR A 330 27.40 -14.32 1.97
N GLU A 331 27.02 -15.57 1.75
CA GLU A 331 25.63 -16.01 1.82
C GLU A 331 25.07 -15.84 3.23
N ASP A 332 25.85 -16.17 4.26
CA ASP A 332 25.55 -15.94 5.68
C ASP A 332 25.35 -14.45 5.97
N LEU A 333 26.24 -13.57 5.48
CA LEU A 333 26.08 -12.12 5.61
C LEU A 333 24.75 -11.64 5.01
N VAL A 334 24.42 -12.04 3.78
CA VAL A 334 23.15 -11.65 3.15
C VAL A 334 21.96 -12.20 3.94
N TRP A 335 22.06 -13.43 4.45
CA TRP A 335 21.02 -14.04 5.27
C TRP A 335 20.80 -13.26 6.58
N VAL A 336 21.87 -12.84 7.26
CA VAL A 336 21.79 -12.00 8.47
C VAL A 336 21.16 -10.65 8.16
N LEU A 337 21.56 -9.99 7.07
CA LEU A 337 20.99 -8.71 6.66
C LEU A 337 19.48 -8.84 6.41
N LEU A 338 19.06 -9.87 5.66
CA LEU A 338 17.65 -10.13 5.33
C LEU A 338 16.80 -10.41 6.58
N ASN A 339 17.35 -11.12 7.57
CA ASN A 339 16.65 -11.49 8.80
C ASN A 339 16.73 -10.42 9.90
N SER A 340 17.41 -9.31 9.65
CA SER A 340 17.45 -8.17 10.57
C SER A 340 16.09 -7.47 10.68
N ARG A 341 15.86 -6.78 11.81
CA ARG A 341 14.70 -5.90 11.94
C ARG A 341 14.73 -4.80 10.88
N GLU A 342 15.90 -4.23 10.61
CA GLU A 342 16.04 -3.10 9.69
C GLU A 342 15.55 -3.41 8.28
N PHE A 343 15.77 -4.62 7.77
CA PHE A 343 15.38 -5.01 6.40
C PHE A 343 13.88 -4.97 6.15
N ILE A 344 13.07 -5.24 7.18
CA ILE A 344 11.60 -5.29 7.04
C ILE A 344 10.93 -3.92 7.25
N TYR A 345 11.69 -2.87 7.60
CA TYR A 345 11.18 -1.51 7.79
C TYR A 345 11.83 -0.50 6.83
N ASN A 346 10.99 0.35 6.24
CA ASN A 346 11.40 1.65 5.71
C ASN A 346 11.68 2.58 6.91
N HIS A 347 12.88 3.13 7.02
CA HIS A 347 13.40 3.78 8.23
C HIS A 347 14.15 5.09 7.93
#